data_AF-A0A2W0ARU8-F1
#
_entry.id   AF-A0A2W0ARU8-F1
#
_cell.length_a   1.000
_cell.length_b   1.000
_cell.length_c   1.000
_cell.angle_alpha   90.00
_cell.angle_beta   90.00
_cell.angle_gamma   90.00
#
_symmetry.space_group_name_H-M   'P 1'
#
loop_
_entity.id
_entity.type
_entity.pdbx_description
1 polymer ?
#
loop_
_entity_poly.entity_id
_entity_poly.type
_entity_poly.pdbx_seq_one_letter_code
_entity_poly.pdbx_strand_id
1 'polypeptide(L)'
;MSALPQVNPDSFVSHDFDFLFGSWKSHNHFLNGRLRGSDNWIDFDGTLEVEPLLNGLGNIDRYAAVRNGQTVLGTTLRLFNPVTQEWSLYWADNVRAGILQPP
;
A
#
# COMPACT_ATOMS: atom_id res chain seq x y z
N MET A 1 -19.71 -19.98 25.62
CA MET A 1 -19.19 -19.34 24.38
C MET A 1 -19.86 -17.98 24.29
N SER A 2 -19.15 -16.90 24.66
CA SER A 2 -19.71 -15.55 24.51
C SER A 2 -19.66 -15.15 23.04
N ALA A 3 -20.78 -14.68 22.50
CA ALA A 3 -20.83 -14.10 21.17
C ALA A 3 -19.85 -12.93 21.10
N LEU A 4 -19.00 -12.90 20.07
CA LEU A 4 -18.20 -11.72 19.78
C LEU A 4 -19.16 -10.55 19.56
N PRO A 5 -18.95 -9.40 20.22
CA PRO A 5 -19.84 -8.25 20.05
C PRO A 5 -19.94 -7.89 18.56
N GLN A 6 -21.14 -7.99 17.99
CA GLN A 6 -21.39 -7.54 16.63
C GLN A 6 -21.46 -6.01 16.63
N VAL A 7 -20.32 -5.43 16.31
CA VAL A 7 -20.16 -4.02 16.03
C VAL A 7 -20.91 -3.68 14.74
N ASN A 8 -21.69 -2.59 14.72
CA ASN A 8 -22.30 -2.08 13.49
C ASN A 8 -21.17 -1.74 12.50
N PRO A 9 -21.03 -2.45 11.36
CA PRO A 9 -19.86 -2.32 10.50
C PRO A 9 -19.68 -0.89 9.97
N ASP A 10 -20.75 -0.12 9.80
CA ASP A 10 -20.68 1.20 9.16
C ASP A 10 -20.12 2.31 10.07
N SER A 11 -20.11 2.14 11.40
CA SER A 11 -19.61 3.16 12.33
C SER A 11 -18.11 3.06 12.65
N PHE A 12 -17.40 2.11 12.05
CA PHE A 12 -15.98 1.82 12.34
C PHE A 12 -15.10 1.68 11.09
N VAL A 13 -15.64 2.00 9.91
CA VAL A 13 -14.92 1.93 8.62
C VAL A 13 -14.49 3.31 8.16
N SER A 14 -13.40 3.38 7.40
CA SER A 14 -12.95 4.61 6.76
C SER A 14 -12.87 4.40 5.25
N HIS A 15 -13.24 5.45 4.51
CA HIS A 15 -13.24 5.51 3.05
C HIS A 15 -12.13 6.40 2.49
N ASP A 16 -11.16 6.79 3.32
CA ASP A 16 -10.14 7.78 2.94
C ASP A 16 -9.29 7.34 1.75
N PHE A 17 -9.19 6.02 1.48
CA PHE A 17 -8.43 5.44 0.37
C PHE A 17 -9.29 4.86 -0.76
N ASP A 18 -10.62 5.05 -0.75
CA ASP A 18 -11.51 4.48 -1.77
C ASP A 18 -11.16 4.98 -3.18
N PHE A 19 -10.57 6.18 -3.27
CA PHE A 19 -10.10 6.76 -4.53
C PHE A 19 -9.00 5.93 -5.21
N LEU A 20 -8.32 5.01 -4.50
CA LEU A 20 -7.28 4.14 -5.06
C LEU A 20 -7.84 2.85 -5.67
N PHE A 21 -9.08 2.47 -5.41
CA PHE A 21 -9.59 1.16 -5.83
C PHE A 21 -9.61 1.01 -7.36
N GLY A 22 -9.27 -0.20 -7.83
CA GLY A 22 -9.21 -0.53 -9.24
C GLY A 22 -7.79 -0.60 -9.79
N SER A 23 -7.65 -0.43 -11.10
CA SER A 23 -6.40 -0.64 -11.84
C SER A 23 -5.85 0.66 -12.41
N TRP A 24 -4.56 0.89 -12.20
CA TRP A 24 -3.88 2.13 -12.54
C TRP A 24 -2.60 1.86 -13.33
N LYS A 25 -2.29 2.81 -14.22
CA LYS A 25 -0.94 3.01 -14.75
C LYS A 25 -0.30 4.15 -13.96
N SER A 26 0.94 3.97 -13.57
CA SER A 26 1.73 4.94 -12.82
C SER A 26 2.98 5.32 -13.60
N HIS A 27 3.36 6.59 -13.52
CA HIS A 27 4.65 7.09 -13.96
C HIS A 27 5.43 7.51 -12.72
N ASN A 28 6.54 6.83 -12.44
CA ASN A 28 7.29 6.98 -11.20
C ASN A 28 8.55 7.79 -11.44
N HIS A 29 8.79 8.76 -10.55
CA HIS A 29 10.03 9.53 -10.51
C HIS A 29 10.76 9.21 -9.20
N PHE A 30 11.89 8.50 -9.29
CA PHE A 30 12.61 7.95 -8.13
C PHE A 30 14.00 8.55 -7.97
N LEU A 31 14.27 9.13 -6.79
CA LEU A 31 15.59 9.65 -6.46
C LEU A 31 16.56 8.51 -6.09
N ASN A 32 17.60 8.33 -6.90
CA ASN A 32 18.63 7.33 -6.71
C ASN A 32 19.65 7.79 -5.64
N GLY A 33 19.36 7.47 -4.38
CA GLY A 33 20.20 7.82 -3.23
C GLY A 33 19.61 8.92 -2.35
N ARG A 34 18.51 8.60 -1.66
CA ARG A 34 17.84 9.52 -0.72
C ARG A 34 18.78 9.91 0.43
N LEU A 35 18.68 11.17 0.87
CA LEU A 35 19.44 11.74 1.99
C LEU A 35 20.98 11.69 1.82
N ARG A 36 21.46 11.67 0.57
CA ARG A 36 22.89 11.68 0.22
C ARG A 36 23.30 12.86 -0.66
N GLY A 37 22.45 13.88 -0.78
CA GLY A 37 22.66 15.01 -1.70
C GLY A 37 22.56 14.63 -3.17
N SER A 38 21.92 13.49 -3.49
CA SER A 38 21.72 13.04 -4.87
C SER A 38 20.72 13.93 -5.61
N ASP A 39 21.00 14.21 -6.87
CA ASP A 39 20.12 14.83 -7.87
C ASP A 39 19.79 13.86 -9.02
N ASN A 40 20.21 12.60 -8.91
CA ASN A 40 20.00 11.59 -9.94
C ASN A 40 18.60 10.97 -9.82
N TRP A 41 17.71 11.34 -10.75
CA TRP A 41 16.36 10.80 -10.83
C TRP A 41 16.24 9.72 -11.90
N ILE A 42 15.39 8.74 -11.60
CA ILE A 42 15.10 7.61 -12.48
C ILE A 42 13.59 7.58 -12.72
N ASP A 43 13.22 7.66 -14.00
CA ASP A 43 11.85 7.55 -14.46
C ASP A 43 11.54 6.12 -14.90
N PHE A 44 10.38 5.62 -14.49
CA PHE A 44 9.87 4.32 -14.95
C PHE A 44 8.37 4.18 -14.76
N ASP A 45 7.75 3.40 -15.64
CA ASP A 45 6.34 3.10 -15.56
C ASP A 45 6.06 1.86 -14.70
N GLY A 46 4.87 1.82 -14.11
CA GLY A 46 4.38 0.68 -13.35
C GLY A 46 2.86 0.55 -13.39
N THR A 47 2.36 -0.57 -12.91
CA THR A 47 0.94 -0.83 -12.72
C THR A 47 0.62 -1.03 -11.24
N LEU A 48 -0.59 -0.63 -10.85
CA LEU A 48 -1.10 -0.79 -9.49
C LEU A 48 -2.54 -1.32 -9.57
N GLU A 49 -2.82 -2.41 -8.88
CA GLU A 49 -4.18 -2.93 -8.69
C GLU A 49 -4.51 -2.87 -7.20
N VAL A 50 -5.61 -2.21 -6.83
CA VAL A 50 -6.00 -2.02 -5.43
C VAL A 50 -7.39 -2.59 -5.19
N GLU A 51 -7.52 -3.40 -4.15
CA GLU A 51 -8.78 -4.00 -3.73
C GLU A 51 -9.07 -3.69 -2.25
N PRO A 52 -10.34 -3.41 -1.89
CA PRO A 52 -10.73 -3.24 -0.50
C PRO A 52 -10.55 -4.54 0.28
N LEU A 53 -10.27 -4.43 1.58
CA LEU A 53 -10.15 -5.54 2.50
C LEU A 53 -11.06 -5.37 3.71
N LEU A 54 -11.41 -6.50 4.33
CA LEU A 54 -12.04 -6.56 5.65
C LEU A 54 -13.29 -5.66 5.78
N ASN A 55 -14.08 -5.56 4.71
CA ASN A 55 -15.31 -4.76 4.67
C ASN A 55 -15.10 -3.28 5.08
N GLY A 56 -14.02 -2.64 4.61
CA GLY A 56 -13.74 -1.21 4.84
C GLY A 56 -12.74 -0.90 5.97
N LEU A 57 -12.15 -1.93 6.59
CA LEU A 57 -11.07 -1.77 7.58
C LEU A 57 -9.66 -1.77 6.96
N GLY A 58 -9.57 -1.85 5.63
CA GLY A 58 -8.29 -1.84 4.96
C GLY A 58 -8.39 -1.94 3.44
N ASN A 59 -7.22 -1.97 2.80
CA ASN A 59 -7.06 -2.35 1.39
C ASN A 59 -5.69 -2.98 1.18
N ILE A 60 -5.54 -3.69 0.08
CA ILE A 60 -4.26 -4.21 -0.38
C ILE A 60 -4.05 -3.86 -1.84
N ASP A 61 -2.79 -3.61 -2.20
CA ASP A 61 -2.43 -3.41 -3.60
C ASP A 61 -1.45 -4.44 -4.14
N ARG A 62 -1.44 -4.61 -5.46
CA ARG A 62 -0.40 -5.32 -6.20
C ARG A 62 0.27 -4.33 -7.13
N TYR A 63 1.55 -4.11 -6.91
CA TYR A 63 2.39 -3.22 -7.68
C TYR A 63 3.37 -4.01 -8.54
N ALA A 64 3.54 -3.59 -9.79
CA ALA A 64 4.56 -4.13 -10.69
C ALA A 64 5.21 -3.01 -11.51
N ALA A 65 6.53 -3.07 -11.64
CA ALA A 65 7.29 -2.14 -12.48
C ALA A 65 8.60 -2.77 -12.96
N VAL A 66 9.24 -2.13 -13.94
CA VAL A 66 10.63 -2.42 -14.32
C VAL A 66 11.47 -1.19 -14.05
N ARG A 67 12.38 -1.29 -13.08
CA ARG A 67 13.29 -0.21 -12.68
C ARG A 67 14.72 -0.65 -12.95
N ASN A 68 15.46 0.11 -13.76
CA ASN A 68 16.84 -0.22 -14.18
C ASN A 68 16.99 -1.64 -14.75
N GLY A 69 16.03 -2.07 -15.58
CA GLY A 69 16.02 -3.41 -16.18
C GLY A 69 15.68 -4.55 -15.21
N GLN A 70 15.34 -4.24 -13.96
CA GLN A 70 14.95 -5.24 -12.95
C GLN A 70 13.46 -5.13 -12.63
N THR A 71 12.79 -6.27 -12.56
CA THR A 71 11.39 -6.35 -12.14
C THR A 71 11.27 -6.04 -10.65
N VAL A 72 10.45 -5.06 -10.31
CA VAL A 72 10.03 -4.75 -8.94
C VAL A 72 8.57 -5.18 -8.80
N LEU A 73 8.31 -6.09 -7.87
CA LEU A 73 6.98 -6.50 -7.46
C LEU A 73 6.79 -6.09 -6.01
N GLY A 74 5.64 -5.53 -5.68
CA GLY A 74 5.35 -5.11 -4.33
C GLY A 74 3.87 -5.11 -3.99
N THR A 75 3.60 -4.91 -2.72
CA THR A 75 2.26 -4.80 -2.16
C THR A 75 2.30 -3.89 -0.94
N THR A 76 1.28 -3.04 -0.82
CA THR A 76 0.99 -2.31 0.41
C THR A 76 -0.25 -2.91 1.05
N LEU A 77 -0.14 -3.33 2.31
CA LEU A 77 -1.29 -3.58 3.18
C LEU A 77 -1.61 -2.30 3.95
N ARG A 78 -2.79 -1.73 3.73
CA ARG A 78 -3.29 -0.58 4.49
C ARG A 78 -4.36 -1.05 5.47
N LEU A 79 -4.20 -0.71 6.74
CA LEU A 79 -5.14 -1.05 7.79
C LEU A 79 -5.60 0.20 8.52
N PHE A 80 -6.90 0.31 8.73
CA PHE A 80 -7.49 1.38 9.53
C PHE A 80 -7.73 0.90 10.96
N ASN A 81 -7.24 1.65 11.94
CA ASN A 81 -7.55 1.43 13.35
C ASN A 81 -8.69 2.38 13.77
N PRO A 82 -9.90 1.89 14.04
CA PRO A 82 -11.03 2.76 14.36
C PRO A 82 -10.96 3.38 15.76
N VAL A 83 -10.10 2.87 16.65
CA VAL A 83 -9.90 3.44 17.99
C VAL A 83 -9.01 4.68 17.92
N THR A 84 -7.90 4.60 17.18
CA THR A 84 -6.98 5.74 17.00
C THR A 84 -7.37 6.63 15.82
N GLN A 85 -8.23 6.13 14.92
CA GLN A 85 -8.60 6.76 13.65
C GLN A 85 -7.40 6.99 12.72
N GLU A 86 -6.44 6.07 12.75
CA GLU A 86 -5.21 6.15 11.96
C GLU A 86 -5.10 5.01 10.95
N TRP A 87 -4.44 5.31 9.84
CA TRP A 87 -4.04 4.33 8.85
C TRP A 87 -2.59 3.91 9.06
N SER A 88 -2.33 2.62 9.00
CA SER A 88 -0.98 2.04 8.96
C SER A 88 -0.74 1.40 7.60
N LEU A 89 0.38 1.73 6.95
CA LEU A 89 0.72 1.29 5.59
C LEU A 89 1.97 0.40 5.64
N TYR A 90 1.80 -0.89 5.46
CA TYR A 90 2.88 -1.86 5.52
C TYR A 90 3.29 -2.29 4.12
N TRP A 91 4.56 -2.06 3.76
CA TRP A 91 5.08 -2.41 2.44
C TRP A 91 5.84 -3.73 2.45
N ALA A 92 5.64 -4.54 1.41
CA ALA A 92 6.49 -5.70 1.10
C ALA A 92 6.83 -5.71 -0.38
N ASP A 93 8.06 -6.12 -0.72
CA ASP A 93 8.52 -6.22 -2.11
C ASP A 93 9.50 -7.38 -2.32
N ASN A 94 9.81 -7.65 -3.59
CA ASN A 94 10.82 -8.63 -4.00
C ASN A 94 12.27 -8.13 -3.86
N VAL A 95 12.48 -6.85 -3.51
CA VAL A 95 13.82 -6.25 -3.32
C VAL A 95 14.34 -6.55 -1.91
N ARG A 96 13.46 -6.51 -0.91
CA ARG A 96 13.66 -6.90 0.49
C ARG A 96 12.71 -8.07 0.79
N ALA A 97 12.91 -9.16 0.06
CA ALA A 97 12.03 -10.32 0.08
C ALA A 97 11.78 -10.86 1.50
N GLY A 98 10.54 -11.24 1.76
CA GLY A 98 10.12 -11.88 3.02
C GLY A 98 9.95 -10.94 4.22
N ILE A 99 10.07 -9.62 4.03
CA ILE A 99 9.92 -8.63 5.11
C ILE A 99 8.69 -7.76 4.84
N LEU A 100 7.76 -7.76 5.80
CA LEU A 100 6.75 -6.73 5.90
C LEU A 100 7.35 -5.53 6.66
N GLN A 101 7.53 -4.41 5.97
CA GLN A 101 8.13 -3.21 6.54
C GLN A 101 7.17 -2.57 7.56
N PRO A 102 7.71 -1.95 8.63
CA PRO A 102 6.89 -1.18 9.55
C PRO A 102 6.19 -0.01 8.82
N PRO A 103 5.07 0.49 9.39
CA PRO A 103 4.35 1.62 8.82
C PRO A 103 5.10 2.94 8.99
#